data_AF-A0AAV3NUQ3-F1
#
_entry.id   AF-A0AAV3NUQ3-F1
#
_cell.length_a   1.000
_cell.length_b   1.000
_cell.length_c   1.000
_cell.angle_alpha   90.00
_cell.angle_beta   90.00
_cell.angle_gamma   90.00
#
_symmetry.space_group_name_H-M   'P 1'
#
loop_
_entity.id
_entity.type
_entity.pdbx_description
1 polymer ?
#
loop_
_entity_poly.entity_id
_entity_poly.type
_entity_poly.pdbx_seq_one_letter_code
_entity_poly.pdbx_strand_id
1 'polypeptide(L)'
;MAPIRGIKKRERVEKVVDQSSPLISQPGPFDFWDDFSRRLSGQSKDHVTFESFFKISKKTFDYICSLVGKEMMVKSAKHSDLRRTFLTSEDRVAIALRRLSSGESLSMIGETLGVHRSTVSKLTWQFVQVMEERGLHHLRWPTTAESMKEIKINFENVWGLPNCCGAIDATHVMFCSFFEQCVV
;
A
#
# COMPACT_ATOMS: atom_id res chain seq x y z
N MET A 1 61.83 -30.11 22.33
CA MET A 1 62.62 -28.91 22.71
C MET A 1 61.67 -27.74 22.85
N ALA A 2 61.57 -27.15 24.04
CA ALA A 2 60.94 -25.83 24.24
C ALA A 2 61.94 -24.70 23.87
N PRO A 3 61.50 -23.44 23.81
CA PRO A 3 61.55 -22.69 25.07
C PRO A 3 60.30 -21.86 25.41
N ILE A 4 60.12 -21.74 26.71
CA ILE A 4 59.18 -20.96 27.52
C ILE A 4 59.78 -19.56 27.77
N ARG A 5 58.92 -18.52 27.85
CA ARG A 5 59.00 -17.28 28.68
C ARG A 5 57.93 -16.31 28.16
N GLY A 6 57.07 -15.62 28.90
CA GLY A 6 56.91 -15.37 30.34
C GLY A 6 56.28 -13.97 30.52
N ILE A 7 55.06 -13.90 31.04
CA ILE A 7 54.49 -12.93 32.01
C ILE A 7 54.75 -11.40 31.78
N LYS A 8 53.67 -10.61 31.63
CA LYS A 8 53.38 -9.49 32.57
C LYS A 8 51.96 -8.91 32.46
N LYS A 9 51.23 -9.06 33.57
CA LYS A 9 50.02 -8.34 33.95
C LYS A 9 50.36 -6.85 34.12
N ARG A 10 49.54 -5.95 33.58
CA ARG A 10 49.48 -4.55 34.02
C ARG A 10 48.02 -4.07 33.98
N GLU A 11 47.38 -4.14 35.15
CA GLU A 11 46.23 -3.30 35.47
C GLU A 11 46.69 -1.83 35.50
N ARG A 12 45.91 -0.94 34.87
CA ARG A 12 45.85 0.45 35.29
C ARG A 12 44.53 1.11 34.90
N VAL A 13 43.70 1.27 35.92
CA VAL A 13 42.96 2.48 36.30
C VAL A 13 41.85 2.97 35.34
N GLU A 14 40.63 2.87 35.86
CA GLU A 14 39.44 3.60 35.44
C GLU A 14 39.72 5.10 35.26
N LYS A 15 39.27 5.64 34.12
CA LYS A 15 38.82 7.02 34.05
C LYS A 15 37.41 7.02 33.47
N VAL A 16 36.45 7.24 34.36
CA VAL A 16 35.13 7.76 34.04
C VAL A 16 35.35 9.12 33.38
N VAL A 17 35.04 9.23 32.08
CA VAL A 17 34.84 10.51 31.41
C VAL A 17 33.46 10.46 30.81
N ASP A 18 32.57 11.15 31.51
CA ASP A 18 31.25 11.52 31.07
C ASP A 18 31.39 12.42 29.84
N GLN A 19 31.10 11.89 28.65
CA GLN A 19 30.91 12.69 27.46
C GLN A 19 29.67 12.17 26.73
N SER A 20 28.55 12.78 27.11
CA SER A 20 27.34 12.94 26.33
C SER A 20 27.68 13.25 24.87
N SER A 21 27.80 12.20 24.07
CA SER A 21 27.84 12.27 22.62
C SER A 21 26.40 12.06 22.15
N PRO A 22 25.87 12.91 21.25
CA PRO A 22 24.50 12.75 20.80
C PRO A 22 24.40 11.40 20.12
N LEU A 23 23.46 10.60 20.60
CA LEU A 23 23.00 9.37 19.96
C LEU A 23 22.91 9.66 18.46
N ILE A 24 23.80 9.03 17.69
CA ILE A 24 23.60 8.88 16.26
C ILE A 24 22.30 8.09 16.17
N SER A 25 21.23 8.82 15.90
CA SER A 25 19.92 8.27 15.60
C SER A 25 20.14 7.19 14.57
N GLN A 26 19.83 5.95 14.94
CA GLN A 26 19.65 4.88 13.97
C GLN A 26 18.83 5.47 12.81
N PRO A 27 19.24 5.30 11.54
CA PRO A 27 18.42 5.76 10.43
C PRO A 27 17.04 5.13 10.63
N GLY A 28 16.01 5.98 10.72
CA GLY A 28 14.64 5.54 10.84
C GLY A 28 14.28 4.55 9.72
N PRO A 29 13.16 3.84 9.85
CA PRO A 29 12.71 2.91 8.81
C PRO A 29 12.77 3.62 7.47
N PHE A 30 13.56 3.08 6.54
CA PHE A 30 13.69 3.62 5.20
C PHE A 30 12.28 3.79 4.63
N ASP A 31 11.83 5.04 4.42
CA ASP A 31 10.44 5.27 4.03
C ASP A 31 10.27 4.85 2.56
N PHE A 32 9.52 3.76 2.34
CA PHE A 32 9.16 3.30 1.00
C PHE A 32 8.63 4.44 0.13
N TRP A 33 7.81 5.33 0.70
CA TRP A 33 7.21 6.44 -0.05
C TRP A 33 8.25 7.44 -0.53
N ASP A 34 9.30 7.70 0.24
CA ASP A 34 10.36 8.62 -0.19
C ASP A 34 11.11 8.08 -1.40
N ASP A 35 11.35 6.77 -1.44
CA ASP A 35 11.97 6.14 -2.61
C ASP A 35 11.03 6.09 -3.82
N PHE A 36 9.79 5.69 -3.59
CA PHE A 36 8.79 5.58 -4.63
C PHE A 36 8.48 6.95 -5.24
N SER A 37 8.30 7.99 -4.43
CA SER A 37 8.03 9.36 -4.89
C SER A 37 9.19 9.97 -5.67
N ARG A 38 10.45 9.71 -5.30
CA ARG A 38 11.61 10.11 -6.11
C ARG A 38 11.59 9.49 -7.50
N ARG A 39 11.08 8.26 -7.64
CA ARG A 39 10.91 7.61 -8.95
C ARG A 39 9.82 8.27 -9.79
N LEU A 40 8.78 8.82 -9.16
CA LEU A 40 7.70 9.59 -9.80
C LEU A 40 8.16 11.00 -10.25
N SER A 41 8.88 11.71 -9.38
CA SER A 41 9.25 13.13 -9.59
C SER A 41 10.29 13.37 -10.69
N GLY A 42 10.73 12.34 -11.41
CA GLY A 42 11.49 12.51 -12.65
C GLY A 42 10.72 13.27 -13.74
N GLN A 43 9.41 13.50 -13.57
CA GLN A 43 8.55 14.16 -14.57
C GLN A 43 7.81 15.44 -14.12
N SER A 44 7.76 15.82 -12.83
CA SER A 44 7.15 17.11 -12.41
C SER A 44 7.71 17.66 -11.10
N LYS A 45 7.66 18.99 -10.94
CA LYS A 45 8.15 19.75 -9.76
C LYS A 45 7.14 19.80 -8.59
N ASP A 46 5.97 19.19 -8.75
CA ASP A 46 4.92 19.25 -7.74
C ASP A 46 5.13 18.16 -6.68
N HIS A 47 5.16 18.57 -5.42
CA HIS A 47 5.33 17.67 -4.29
C HIS A 47 4.03 16.88 -4.04
N VAL A 48 3.92 15.71 -4.68
CA VAL A 48 2.80 14.80 -4.47
C VAL A 48 2.86 14.19 -3.08
N THR A 49 1.76 14.29 -2.31
CA THR A 49 1.65 13.61 -1.00
C THR A 49 1.12 12.20 -1.16
N PHE A 50 1.52 11.29 -0.26
CA PHE A 50 1.06 9.90 -0.23
C PHE A 50 -0.47 9.79 -0.32
N GLU A 51 -1.17 10.57 0.50
CA GLU A 51 -2.63 10.55 0.59
C GLU A 51 -3.30 11.11 -0.66
N SER A 52 -2.72 12.15 -1.28
CA SER A 52 -3.24 12.66 -2.55
C SER A 52 -3.11 11.63 -3.68
N PHE A 53 -2.04 10.82 -3.64
CA PHE A 53 -1.70 9.86 -4.68
C PHE A 53 -2.49 8.55 -4.60
N PHE A 54 -2.68 8.01 -3.39
CA PHE A 54 -3.35 6.73 -3.16
C PHE A 54 -4.77 6.85 -2.58
N LYS A 55 -5.19 8.04 -2.13
CA LYS A 55 -6.48 8.29 -1.46
C LYS A 55 -6.69 7.48 -0.17
N ILE A 56 -5.62 6.96 0.41
CA ILE A 56 -5.62 6.21 1.68
C ILE A 56 -4.48 6.68 2.57
N SER A 57 -4.61 6.43 3.88
CA SER A 57 -3.54 6.71 4.83
C SER A 57 -2.37 5.74 4.65
N LYS A 58 -1.16 6.17 5.04
CA LYS A 58 0.03 5.31 5.03
C LYS A 58 -0.14 4.05 5.88
N LYS A 59 -0.79 4.17 7.04
CA LYS A 59 -1.09 3.03 7.92
C LYS A 59 -1.97 1.97 7.23
N THR A 60 -2.96 2.42 6.47
CA THR A 60 -3.83 1.54 5.69
C THR A 60 -3.05 0.84 4.59
N PHE A 61 -2.16 1.55 3.91
CA PHE A 61 -1.28 0.95 2.90
C PHE A 61 -0.35 -0.11 3.50
N ASP A 62 0.32 0.19 4.61
CA ASP A 62 1.21 -0.75 5.29
C ASP A 62 0.45 -2.02 5.70
N TYR A 63 -0.80 -1.86 6.16
CA TYR A 63 -1.69 -2.98 6.44
C TYR A 63 -2.01 -3.80 5.18
N ILE A 64 -2.39 -3.15 4.07
CA ILE A 64 -2.64 -3.84 2.79
C ILE A 64 -1.39 -4.60 2.32
N CYS A 65 -0.21 -3.99 2.41
CA CYS A 65 1.07 -4.65 2.11
C CYS A 65 1.29 -5.88 2.99
N SER A 66 0.99 -5.82 4.28
CA SER A 66 1.08 -6.98 5.18
C SER A 66 0.10 -8.10 4.82
N LEU A 67 -1.10 -7.73 4.31
CA LEU A 67 -2.16 -8.66 3.96
C LEU A 67 -1.87 -9.42 2.64
N VAL A 68 -1.36 -8.71 1.62
CA VAL A 68 -1.23 -9.24 0.25
C VAL A 68 0.21 -9.44 -0.23
N GLY A 69 1.19 -8.83 0.45
CA GLY A 69 2.57 -8.71 -0.03
C GLY A 69 3.25 -10.05 -0.34
N LYS A 70 3.02 -11.07 0.50
CA LYS A 70 3.60 -12.41 0.29
C LYS A 70 3.14 -13.04 -1.03
N GLU A 71 1.84 -12.99 -1.32
CA GLU A 71 1.27 -13.60 -2.52
C GLU A 71 1.60 -12.82 -3.78
N MET A 72 1.64 -11.48 -3.67
CA MET A 72 2.09 -10.59 -4.72
C MET A 72 3.54 -10.86 -5.14
N MET A 73 4.39 -11.36 -4.23
CA MET A 73 5.76 -11.73 -4.57
C MET A 73 5.85 -13.07 -5.31
N VAL A 74 5.10 -14.08 -4.85
CA VAL A 74 5.11 -15.45 -5.42
C VAL A 74 4.55 -15.47 -6.84
N LYS A 75 3.38 -14.87 -7.07
CA LYS A 75 2.66 -14.92 -8.36
C LYS A 75 3.31 -14.03 -9.45
N SER A 76 4.23 -13.14 -9.07
CA SER A 76 4.77 -12.07 -9.94
C SER A 76 6.31 -11.99 -9.95
N ALA A 77 7.03 -13.04 -9.54
CA ALA A 77 8.49 -13.02 -9.33
C ALA A 77 9.35 -12.53 -10.53
N LYS A 78 8.80 -12.50 -11.74
CA LYS A 78 9.51 -12.11 -12.98
C LYS A 78 9.23 -10.68 -13.46
N HIS A 79 8.44 -9.89 -12.75
CA HIS A 79 8.15 -8.51 -13.18
C HIS A 79 9.28 -7.56 -12.83
N SER A 80 9.81 -6.90 -13.86
CA SER A 80 10.78 -5.83 -13.75
C SER A 80 10.20 -4.54 -14.31
N ASP A 81 10.71 -3.43 -13.78
CA ASP A 81 10.50 -2.10 -14.33
C ASP A 81 11.22 -1.93 -15.68
N LEU A 82 10.92 -0.87 -16.46
CA LEU A 82 11.63 -0.57 -17.71
C LEU A 82 13.14 -0.34 -17.49
N ARG A 83 13.53 0.02 -16.26
CA ARG A 83 14.92 0.10 -15.79
C ARG A 83 15.56 -1.25 -15.47
N ARG A 84 14.85 -2.37 -15.70
CA ARG A 84 15.24 -3.76 -15.36
C ARG A 84 15.44 -4.02 -13.87
N THR A 85 14.92 -3.16 -13.01
CA THR A 85 14.92 -3.36 -11.55
C THR A 85 13.77 -4.27 -11.16
N PHE A 86 14.01 -5.20 -10.24
CA PHE A 86 12.95 -6.04 -9.68
C PHE A 86 11.98 -5.20 -8.84
N LEU A 87 10.68 -5.39 -9.05
CA LEU A 87 9.66 -4.72 -8.25
C LEU A 87 9.55 -5.39 -6.87
N THR A 88 9.66 -4.58 -5.81
CA THR A 88 9.41 -5.00 -4.42
C THR A 88 7.93 -5.34 -4.21
N SER A 89 7.58 -5.88 -3.03
CA SER A 89 6.17 -6.20 -2.75
C SER A 89 5.31 -4.95 -2.64
N GLU A 90 5.89 -3.89 -2.08
CA GLU A 90 5.33 -2.57 -1.87
C GLU A 90 5.14 -1.84 -3.20
N ASP A 91 6.11 -1.93 -4.12
CA ASP A 91 5.96 -1.39 -5.48
C ASP A 91 4.78 -2.00 -6.21
N ARG A 92 4.62 -3.33 -6.12
CA ARG A 92 3.54 -4.05 -6.80
C ARG A 92 2.17 -3.65 -6.27
N VAL A 93 2.05 -3.51 -4.95
CA VAL A 93 0.84 -3.04 -4.29
C VAL A 93 0.56 -1.58 -4.66
N ALA A 94 1.57 -0.72 -4.66
CA ALA A 94 1.45 0.68 -5.05
C ALA A 94 0.98 0.83 -6.50
N ILE A 95 1.54 0.09 -7.46
CA ILE A 95 1.11 0.12 -8.87
C ILE A 95 -0.36 -0.26 -9.00
N ALA A 96 -0.78 -1.35 -8.34
CA ALA A 96 -2.16 -1.82 -8.38
C ALA A 96 -3.13 -0.81 -7.74
N LEU A 97 -2.80 -0.30 -6.54
CA LEU A 97 -3.60 0.70 -5.85
C LEU A 97 -3.69 2.01 -6.63
N ARG A 98 -2.61 2.45 -7.26
CA ARG A 98 -2.65 3.62 -8.14
C ARG A 98 -3.61 3.40 -9.30
N ARG A 99 -3.62 2.21 -9.90
CA ARG A 99 -4.56 1.88 -10.99
C ARG A 99 -6.02 1.91 -10.54
N LEU A 100 -6.31 1.38 -9.36
CA LEU A 100 -7.67 1.29 -8.82
C LEU A 100 -8.20 2.63 -8.30
N SER A 101 -7.34 3.49 -7.75
CA SER A 101 -7.75 4.77 -7.16
C SER A 101 -7.82 5.95 -8.15
N SER A 102 -7.02 5.95 -9.20
CA SER A 102 -6.89 7.10 -10.12
C SER A 102 -7.87 7.09 -11.30
N GLY A 103 -8.35 5.91 -11.70
CA GLY A 103 -9.13 5.75 -12.94
C GLY A 103 -8.32 5.95 -14.23
N GLU A 104 -7.01 6.25 -14.15
CA GLU A 104 -6.15 6.53 -15.31
C GLU A 104 -5.98 5.31 -16.23
N SER A 105 -5.63 5.56 -17.50
CA SER A 105 -5.31 4.48 -18.43
C SER A 105 -4.04 3.73 -18.01
N LEU A 106 -3.96 2.44 -18.37
CA LEU A 106 -2.80 1.59 -18.07
C LEU A 106 -1.49 2.16 -18.68
N SER A 107 -1.58 2.85 -19.81
CA SER A 107 -0.43 3.49 -20.46
C SER A 107 0.07 4.68 -19.65
N MET A 108 -0.82 5.57 -19.20
CA MET A 108 -0.45 6.75 -18.39
C MET A 108 0.23 6.35 -17.08
N ILE A 109 -0.32 5.34 -16.40
CA ILE A 109 0.26 4.81 -15.17
C ILE A 109 1.62 4.17 -15.45
N GLY A 110 1.74 3.42 -16.55
CA GLY A 110 2.99 2.83 -16.97
C GLY A 110 4.08 3.86 -17.26
N GLU A 111 3.74 4.93 -17.97
CA GLU A 111 4.65 6.06 -18.24
C GLU A 111 5.08 6.76 -16.95
N THR A 112 4.15 7.00 -16.03
CA THR A 112 4.41 7.66 -14.73
C THR A 112 5.31 6.82 -13.82
N LEU A 113 5.10 5.50 -13.79
CA LEU A 113 5.80 4.57 -12.90
C LEU A 113 7.01 3.89 -13.55
N GLY A 114 7.26 4.17 -14.82
CA GLY A 114 8.31 3.52 -15.61
C GLY A 114 7.99 2.09 -16.04
N VAL A 115 6.84 1.52 -15.71
CA VAL A 115 6.53 0.11 -15.97
C VAL A 115 5.77 -0.09 -17.28
N HIS A 116 5.98 -1.23 -17.95
CA HIS A 116 5.22 -1.53 -19.16
C HIS A 116 3.72 -1.70 -18.86
N ARG A 117 2.82 -1.23 -19.75
CA ARG A 117 1.35 -1.30 -19.57
C ARG A 117 0.83 -2.70 -19.23
N SER A 118 1.46 -3.73 -19.80
CA SER A 118 1.08 -5.13 -19.53
C SER A 118 1.45 -5.57 -18.11
N THR A 119 2.51 -5.02 -17.53
CA THR A 119 2.89 -5.24 -16.13
C THR A 119 1.86 -4.58 -15.21
N VAL A 120 1.44 -3.33 -15.49
CA VAL A 120 0.38 -2.66 -14.72
C VAL A 120 -0.89 -3.50 -14.71
N SER A 121 -1.33 -3.98 -15.88
CA SER A 121 -2.53 -4.81 -16.00
C SER A 121 -2.43 -6.10 -15.19
N LYS A 122 -1.29 -6.81 -15.27
CA LYS A 122 -1.08 -8.07 -14.56
C LYS A 122 -1.03 -7.87 -13.05
N LEU A 123 -0.31 -6.85 -12.57
CA LEU A 123 -0.23 -6.55 -11.15
C LEU A 123 -1.58 -6.12 -10.57
N THR A 124 -2.35 -5.32 -11.31
CA THR A 124 -3.70 -4.92 -10.91
C THR A 124 -4.60 -6.15 -10.78
N TRP A 125 -4.62 -7.02 -11.79
CA TRP A 125 -5.44 -8.23 -11.76
C TRP A 125 -5.07 -9.16 -10.60
N GLN A 126 -3.78 -9.42 -10.42
CA GLN A 126 -3.30 -10.27 -9.32
C GLN A 126 -3.63 -9.68 -7.95
N PHE A 127 -3.46 -8.37 -7.79
CA PHE A 127 -3.81 -7.68 -6.56
C PHE A 127 -5.30 -7.86 -6.24
N VAL A 128 -6.19 -7.70 -7.22
CA VAL A 128 -7.64 -7.93 -7.04
C VAL A 128 -7.92 -9.36 -6.60
N GLN A 129 -7.30 -10.37 -7.23
CA GLN A 129 -7.49 -11.77 -6.85
C GLN A 129 -7.04 -12.04 -5.40
N VAL A 130 -5.87 -11.55 -5.01
CA VAL A 130 -5.37 -11.72 -3.63
C VAL A 130 -6.25 -10.97 -2.64
N MET A 131 -6.72 -9.77 -2.99
CA MET A 131 -7.64 -8.99 -2.16
C MET A 131 -9.02 -9.65 -2.04
N GLU A 132 -9.49 -10.36 -3.05
CA GLU A 132 -10.72 -11.15 -2.96
C GLU A 132 -10.52 -12.31 -1.97
N GLU A 133 -9.45 -13.09 -2.11
CA GLU A 133 -9.15 -14.22 -1.22
C GLU A 133 -8.92 -13.78 0.24
N ARG A 134 -8.24 -12.66 0.44
CA ARG A 134 -7.79 -12.20 1.77
C ARG A 134 -8.66 -11.13 2.38
N GLY A 135 -9.32 -10.29 1.59
CA GLY A 135 -9.97 -9.05 2.04
C GLY A 135 -11.45 -9.18 2.33
N LEU A 136 -12.13 -10.24 1.88
CA LEU A 136 -13.59 -10.41 2.03
C LEU A 136 -14.10 -10.30 3.47
N HIS A 137 -13.27 -10.65 4.46
CA HIS A 137 -13.65 -10.54 5.88
C HIS A 137 -13.84 -9.09 6.37
N HIS A 138 -13.38 -8.09 5.61
CA HIS A 138 -13.64 -6.67 5.88
C HIS A 138 -15.01 -6.20 5.36
N LEU A 139 -15.64 -6.96 4.46
CA LEU A 139 -16.95 -6.63 3.91
C LEU A 139 -18.02 -7.38 4.71
N ARG A 140 -18.82 -6.65 5.48
CA ARG A 140 -20.00 -7.19 6.17
C ARG A 140 -21.25 -6.55 5.62
N TRP A 141 -22.02 -7.33 4.88
CA TRP A 141 -23.33 -6.92 4.39
C TRP A 141 -24.39 -7.08 5.49
N PRO A 142 -25.40 -6.19 5.55
CA PRO A 142 -26.54 -6.38 6.43
C PRO A 142 -27.28 -7.66 6.00
N THR A 143 -27.36 -8.63 6.91
CA THR A 143 -27.99 -9.94 6.63
C THR A 143 -29.45 -10.02 7.08
N THR A 144 -29.91 -9.07 7.90
CA THR A 144 -31.26 -9.08 8.46
C THR A 144 -32.10 -7.93 7.90
N ALA A 145 -33.42 -8.15 7.82
CA ALA A 145 -34.35 -7.11 7.36
C ALA A 145 -34.34 -5.90 8.30
N GLU A 146 -34.15 -6.12 9.60
CA GLU A 146 -34.06 -5.08 10.62
C GLU A 146 -32.82 -4.20 10.43
N SER A 147 -31.65 -4.81 10.23
CA SER A 147 -30.39 -4.07 9.99
C SER A 147 -30.46 -3.26 8.69
N MET A 148 -31.04 -3.84 7.64
CA MET A 148 -31.24 -3.14 6.38
C MET A 148 -32.22 -1.96 6.53
N LYS A 149 -33.29 -2.12 7.31
CA LYS A 149 -34.25 -1.04 7.60
C LYS A 149 -33.58 0.11 8.36
N GLU A 150 -32.75 -0.21 9.35
CA GLU A 150 -32.00 0.78 10.11
C GLU A 150 -31.05 1.59 9.21
N ILE A 151 -30.32 0.93 8.31
CA ILE A 151 -29.44 1.61 7.35
C ILE A 151 -30.23 2.55 6.44
N LYS A 152 -31.36 2.08 5.88
CA LYS A 152 -32.23 2.91 5.02
C LYS A 152 -32.72 4.18 5.72
N ILE A 153 -33.21 4.02 6.96
CA ILE A 153 -33.68 5.16 7.77
C ILE A 153 -32.54 6.13 8.05
N ASN A 154 -31.34 5.62 8.33
CA ASN A 154 -30.17 6.48 8.58
C ASN A 154 -29.77 7.28 7.34
N PHE A 155 -29.74 6.65 6.15
CA PHE A 155 -29.48 7.37 4.90
C PHE A 155 -30.54 8.41 4.57
N GLU A 156 -31.81 8.10 4.81
CA GLU A 156 -32.92 9.05 4.62
C GLU A 156 -32.82 10.24 5.59
N ASN A 157 -32.51 9.99 6.86
CA ASN A 157 -32.42 11.04 7.87
C ASN A 157 -31.21 11.97 7.66
N VAL A 158 -30.04 11.42 7.31
CA VAL A 158 -28.80 12.21 7.17
C VAL A 158 -28.70 12.86 5.79
N TRP A 159 -29.09 12.15 4.73
CA TRP A 159 -28.84 12.56 3.35
C TRP A 159 -30.11 12.76 2.51
N GLY A 160 -31.30 12.45 3.04
CA GLY A 160 -32.56 12.53 2.29
C GLY A 160 -32.70 11.47 1.20
N LEU A 161 -31.94 10.36 1.29
CA LEU A 161 -31.93 9.29 0.28
C LEU A 161 -32.80 8.11 0.73
N PRO A 162 -34.09 8.05 0.32
CA PRO A 162 -34.96 6.93 0.67
C PRO A 162 -34.49 5.64 0.00
N ASN A 163 -34.64 4.51 0.69
CA ASN A 163 -34.27 3.17 0.21
C ASN A 163 -32.78 2.94 -0.11
N CYS A 164 -31.87 3.83 0.30
CA CYS A 164 -30.43 3.64 0.14
C CYS A 164 -29.87 2.69 1.23
N CYS A 165 -29.22 1.59 0.85
CA CYS A 165 -28.62 0.65 1.81
C CYS A 165 -27.09 0.74 1.88
N GLY A 166 -26.47 1.65 1.12
CA GLY A 166 -25.04 1.83 1.12
C GLY A 166 -24.58 2.88 0.12
N ALA A 167 -23.32 3.31 0.28
CA ALA A 167 -22.63 4.20 -0.64
C ALA A 167 -21.24 3.65 -0.92
N ILE A 168 -20.79 3.78 -2.16
CA ILE A 168 -19.44 3.39 -2.60
C ILE A 168 -18.81 4.63 -3.24
N ASP A 169 -17.65 5.03 -2.73
CA ASP A 169 -16.86 6.13 -3.30
C ASP A 169 -15.82 5.57 -4.28
N ALA A 170 -16.24 5.32 -5.52
CA ALA A 170 -15.37 5.19 -6.70
C ALA A 170 -16.15 5.18 -8.02
N THR A 171 -15.84 6.16 -8.88
CA THR A 171 -15.98 6.27 -10.35
C THR A 171 -16.93 5.32 -11.12
N HIS A 172 -17.97 5.94 -11.69
CA HIS A 172 -18.73 5.52 -12.89
C HIS A 172 -19.16 4.04 -12.95
N VAL A 173 -20.10 3.67 -12.09
CA VAL A 173 -20.88 2.44 -12.29
C VAL A 173 -21.81 2.69 -13.49
N MET A 174 -21.55 2.01 -14.62
CA MET A 174 -22.52 1.98 -15.70
C MET A 174 -23.74 1.18 -15.23
N PHE A 175 -24.83 1.89 -14.92
CA PHE A 175 -26.13 1.24 -14.77
C PHE A 175 -26.59 0.80 -16.16
N CYS A 176 -26.49 -0.50 -16.44
CA CYS A 176 -27.29 -1.08 -17.50
C CYS A 176 -28.75 -1.03 -17.05
N SER A 177 -29.56 -0.22 -17.73
CA SER A 177 -31.00 -0.09 -17.53
C SER A 177 -31.74 -1.37 -17.89
N PHE A 178 -31.61 -2.41 -17.07
CA PHE A 178 -32.66 -3.42 -16.95
C PHE A 178 -33.42 -3.11 -15.67
N PHE A 179 -34.55 -2.43 -15.86
CA PHE A 179 -35.58 -2.22 -14.85
C PHE A 179 -36.02 -3.60 -14.33
N GLU A 180 -35.54 -3.98 -13.15
CA GLU A 180 -36.32 -4.42 -11.99
C GLU A 180 -35.34 -4.86 -10.90
N GLN A 181 -35.31 -4.11 -9.80
CA GLN A 181 -34.61 -4.40 -8.55
C GLN A 181 -33.08 -4.53 -8.63
N CYS A 182 -32.40 -3.40 -8.78
CA CYS A 182 -31.07 -3.24 -8.21
C CYS A 182 -31.19 -2.44 -6.91
N VAL A 183 -31.26 -3.16 -5.79
CA VAL A 183 -30.96 -2.62 -4.45
C VAL A 183 -29.45 -2.67 -4.30
N VAL A 184 -28.82 -1.52 -4.05
CA VAL A 184 -27.54 -1.48 -3.33
C VAL A 184 -27.86 -1.32 -1.86
#